data_AF-A0A3B8L5E7-F1
#
_entry.id   AF-A0A3B8L5E7-F1
#
_cell.length_a   1.000
_cell.length_b   1.000
_cell.length_c   1.000
_cell.angle_alpha   90.00
_cell.angle_beta   90.00
_cell.angle_gamma   90.00
#
_symmetry.space_group_name_H-M   'P 1'
#
loop_
_entity.id
_entity.type
_entity.pdbx_description
1 polymer ?
#
loop_
_entity_poly.entity_id
_entity_poly.type
_entity_poly.pdbx_seq_one_letter_code
_entity_poly.pdbx_strand_id
1 'polypeptide(L)'
;TIAQQEMAFRMQKSVPELADISEEPKHILEMYGPDVGRRGSFAHNCLLARRLAERGVRFVQLMHAGWDQHGNLPTQLAVQCRDTDQPSAALVKDLK
;
A
#
# COMPACT_ATOMS: atom_id res chain seq x y z
N THR A 1 -25.20 -11.32 -3.36
CA THR A 1 -25.86 -11.87 -2.16
C THR A 1 -25.75 -10.88 -1.00
N ILE A 2 -26.68 -10.92 -0.03
CA ILE A 2 -26.69 -10.04 1.16
C ILE A 2 -25.32 -10.01 1.86
N ALA A 3 -24.65 -11.16 1.98
CA ALA A 3 -23.31 -11.28 2.56
C ALA A 3 -22.21 -10.44 1.85
N GLN A 4 -22.26 -10.31 0.51
CA GLN A 4 -21.30 -9.48 -0.23
C GLN A 4 -21.58 -7.98 -0.02
N GLN A 5 -22.85 -7.59 0.06
CA GLN A 5 -23.22 -6.20 0.33
C GLN A 5 -22.91 -5.80 1.76
N GLU A 6 -23.10 -6.69 2.73
CA GLU A 6 -22.66 -6.46 4.11
C GLU A 6 -21.13 -6.36 4.23
N MET A 7 -20.38 -7.20 3.52
CA MET A 7 -18.92 -7.10 3.49
C MET A 7 -18.46 -5.78 2.88
N ALA A 8 -19.03 -5.38 1.74
CA ALA A 8 -18.75 -4.09 1.12
C ALA A 8 -19.11 -2.91 2.03
N PHE A 9 -20.24 -2.99 2.76
CA PHE A 9 -20.66 -1.97 3.72
C PHE A 9 -19.72 -1.90 4.94
N ARG A 10 -19.27 -3.04 5.48
CA ARG A 10 -18.25 -3.07 6.55
C ARG A 10 -16.94 -2.46 6.08
N MET A 11 -16.51 -2.76 4.85
CA MET A 11 -15.33 -2.13 4.25
C MET A 11 -15.50 -0.61 4.17
N GLN A 12 -16.64 -0.12 3.66
CA GLN A 12 -16.95 1.33 3.57
C GLN A 12 -16.98 2.03 4.93
N LYS A 13 -17.58 1.41 5.96
CA LYS A 13 -17.63 1.96 7.32
C LYS A 13 -16.26 2.01 8.00
N SER A 14 -15.36 1.09 7.65
CA SER A 14 -14.00 1.00 8.19
C SER A 14 -12.97 1.91 7.51
N VAL A 15 -13.33 2.60 6.41
CA VAL A 15 -12.39 3.41 5.61
C VAL A 15 -11.64 4.48 6.43
N PRO A 16 -12.28 5.23 7.35
CA PRO A 16 -11.57 6.27 8.09
C PRO A 16 -10.47 5.70 9.00
N GLU A 17 -10.78 4.63 9.74
CA GLU A 17 -9.81 3.94 10.60
C GLU A 17 -8.75 3.18 9.79
N LEU A 18 -9.10 2.67 8.60
CA LEU A 18 -8.15 2.03 7.71
C LEU A 18 -7.07 3.02 7.24
N ALA A 19 -7.48 4.22 6.86
CA ALA A 19 -6.61 5.25 6.28
C ALA A 19 -5.75 5.98 7.31
N ASP A 20 -6.08 5.88 8.60
CA ASP A 20 -5.29 6.46 9.67
C ASP A 20 -4.14 5.53 10.10
N ILE A 21 -2.93 5.91 9.70
CA ILE A 21 -1.69 5.19 10.02
C ILE A 21 -0.90 5.85 11.17
N SER A 22 -1.47 6.86 11.85
CA SER A 22 -0.78 7.57 12.93
C SER A 22 -0.43 6.69 14.13
N GLU A 23 -1.22 5.62 14.34
CA GLU A 23 -1.03 4.62 15.39
C GLU A 23 -0.02 3.51 15.00
N GLU A 24 0.52 3.53 13.77
CA GLU A 24 1.50 2.52 13.35
C GLU A 24 2.85 2.74 14.06
N PRO A 25 3.49 1.67 14.57
CA PRO A 25 4.78 1.80 15.23
C PRO A 25 5.83 2.44 14.31
N LYS A 26 6.69 3.29 14.86
CA LYS A 26 7.72 3.99 14.09
C LYS A 26 8.59 3.04 13.24
N HIS A 27 8.95 1.89 13.78
CA HIS A 27 9.76 0.89 13.07
C HIS A 27 9.03 0.28 11.86
N ILE A 28 7.70 0.21 11.88
CA ILE A 28 6.89 -0.20 10.73
C ILE A 28 6.93 0.89 9.67
N LEU A 29 6.69 2.15 10.05
CA LEU A 29 6.75 3.27 9.11
C LEU A 29 8.15 3.37 8.44
N GLU A 30 9.22 3.22 9.21
CA GLU A 30 10.59 3.18 8.69
C GLU A 30 10.83 1.98 7.75
N MET A 31 10.20 0.83 8.00
CA MET A 31 10.31 -0.36 7.15
C MET A 31 9.71 -0.14 5.76
N TYR A 32 8.52 0.47 5.68
CA TYR A 32 7.85 0.79 4.40
C TYR A 32 8.53 1.93 3.63
N GLY A 33 9.36 2.72 4.31
CA GLY A 33 10.21 3.73 3.69
C GLY A 33 9.66 5.16 3.79
N PRO A 34 10.45 6.14 3.29
CA PRO A 34 10.22 7.56 3.56
C PRO A 34 8.89 8.09 3.03
N ASP A 35 8.36 7.45 1.99
CA ASP A 35 7.13 7.85 1.33
C ASP A 35 5.85 7.29 1.98
N VAL A 36 5.96 6.46 3.02
CA VAL A 36 4.78 5.85 3.67
C VAL A 36 3.82 6.90 4.25
N GLY A 37 4.33 8.05 4.68
CA GLY A 37 3.53 9.17 5.18
C GLY A 37 2.86 9.99 4.07
N ARG A 38 3.29 9.84 2.81
CA ARG A 38 2.77 10.59 1.67
C ARG A 38 1.54 9.88 1.11
N ARG A 39 0.34 10.39 1.43
CA ARG A 39 -0.93 9.84 0.92
C ARG A 39 -0.90 9.70 -0.60
N GLY A 40 -1.31 8.54 -1.09
CA GLY A 40 -1.32 8.20 -2.53
C GLY A 40 0.01 7.69 -3.08
N SER A 41 1.10 7.68 -2.30
CA SER A 41 2.34 7.02 -2.69
C SER A 41 2.15 5.49 -2.73
N PHE A 42 3.01 4.80 -3.48
CA PHE A 42 3.00 3.33 -3.51
C PHE A 42 3.30 2.75 -2.12
N ALA A 43 4.23 3.34 -1.37
CA ALA A 43 4.54 2.94 0.00
C ALA A 43 3.35 3.06 0.95
N HIS A 44 2.61 4.18 0.89
CA HIS A 44 1.40 4.37 1.67
C HIS A 44 0.34 3.31 1.32
N ASN A 45 0.15 3.06 0.02
CA ASN A 45 -0.82 2.07 -0.44
C ASN A 45 -0.43 0.64 -0.03
N CYS A 46 0.86 0.31 0.04
CA CYS A 46 1.33 -0.98 0.56
C CYS A 46 0.92 -1.17 2.02
N LEU A 47 1.11 -0.16 2.87
CA LEU A 47 0.70 -0.22 4.27
C LEU A 47 -0.83 -0.34 4.42
N LEU A 48 -1.60 0.35 3.57
CA LEU A 48 -3.05 0.15 3.51
C LEU A 48 -3.42 -1.26 3.06
N ALA A 49 -2.70 -1.85 2.11
CA ALA A 49 -2.92 -3.22 1.67
C ALA A 49 -2.71 -4.23 2.81
N ARG A 50 -1.67 -4.06 3.62
CA ARG A 50 -1.46 -4.83 4.86
C ARG A 50 -2.67 -4.73 5.79
N ARG A 51 -3.15 -3.50 6.07
CA ARG A 51 -4.32 -3.25 6.93
C ARG A 51 -5.62 -3.82 6.37
N LEU A 52 -5.78 -3.84 5.05
CA LEU A 52 -6.90 -4.50 4.37
C LEU A 52 -6.83 -6.02 4.53
N ALA A 53 -5.63 -6.60 4.37
CA ALA A 53 -5.41 -8.03 4.56
C ALA A 53 -5.74 -8.47 6.00
N GLU A 54 -5.31 -7.71 7.02
CA GLU A 54 -5.68 -7.96 8.44
C GLU A 54 -7.19 -7.94 8.69
N ARG A 55 -7.94 -7.16 7.90
CA ARG A 55 -9.40 -7.04 7.98
C ARG A 55 -10.12 -8.10 7.14
N GLY A 56 -9.41 -9.10 6.64
CA GLY A 56 -9.96 -10.25 5.93
C GLY A 56 -10.21 -10.03 4.45
N VAL A 57 -9.64 -8.97 3.85
CA VAL A 57 -9.70 -8.76 2.40
C VAL A 57 -8.82 -9.80 1.72
N ARG A 58 -9.45 -10.65 0.92
CA ARG A 58 -8.79 -11.82 0.30
C ARG A 58 -7.94 -11.48 -0.92
N PHE A 59 -8.19 -10.33 -1.54
CA PHE A 59 -7.51 -9.91 -2.75
C PHE A 59 -7.35 -8.40 -2.77
N VAL A 60 -6.11 -7.94 -2.91
CA VAL A 60 -5.75 -6.53 -3.00
C VAL A 60 -4.85 -6.35 -4.22
N GLN A 61 -5.18 -5.40 -5.09
CA GLN A 61 -4.34 -5.01 -6.21
C GLN A 61 -3.69 -3.66 -5.91
N LEU A 62 -2.37 -3.61 -5.97
CA LEU A 62 -1.59 -2.38 -5.91
C LEU A 62 -1.21 -1.95 -7.33
N MET A 63 -1.42 -0.67 -7.64
CA MET A 63 -1.05 -0.09 -8.93
C MET A 63 -0.01 1.01 -8.70
N HIS A 64 1.06 0.98 -9.48
CA HIS A 64 2.05 2.05 -9.58
C HIS A 64 2.12 2.50 -11.05
N ALA A 65 2.00 3.79 -11.30
CA ALA A 65 2.07 4.36 -12.65
C ALA A 65 3.54 4.64 -13.03
N GLY A 66 3.83 4.71 -14.33
CA GLY A 66 5.16 5.07 -14.85
C GLY A 66 5.95 3.93 -15.50
N TRP A 67 5.24 2.94 -16.05
CA TRP A 67 5.85 1.85 -16.82
C TRP A 67 6.48 2.32 -18.15
N ASP A 68 5.90 3.37 -18.76
CA ASP A 68 6.34 3.90 -20.05
C ASP A 68 7.54 4.84 -19.86
N GLN A 69 8.73 4.36 -20.22
CA GLN A 69 10.00 5.05 -20.01
C GLN A 69 10.84 5.23 -21.29
N HIS A 70 10.22 5.13 -22.47
CA HIS A 70 10.93 5.13 -23.76
C HIS A 70 11.84 6.35 -23.97
N GLY A 71 11.53 7.50 -23.35
CA GLY A 71 12.29 8.76 -23.51
C GLY A 71 13.42 9.00 -22.51
N ASN A 72 13.49 8.29 -21.37
CA ASN A 72 14.52 8.52 -20.34
C ASN A 72 14.65 7.33 -19.37
N LEU A 73 14.93 6.15 -19.91
CA LEU A 73 14.99 4.89 -19.16
C LEU A 73 15.94 4.94 -17.95
N PRO A 74 17.21 5.40 -18.04
CA PRO A 74 18.15 5.29 -16.93
C PRO A 74 17.70 6.07 -15.68
N THR A 75 17.13 7.26 -15.89
CA THR A 75 16.68 8.10 -14.78
C THR A 75 15.34 7.62 -14.23
N GLN A 76 14.37 7.34 -15.11
CA GLN A 76 13.02 6.97 -14.70
C GLN A 76 13.00 5.59 -14.04
N LEU A 77 13.77 4.63 -14.53
CA LEU A 77 13.86 3.30 -13.93
C LEU A 77 14.36 3.37 -12.48
N ALA A 78 15.41 4.15 -12.24
CA ALA A 78 15.96 4.35 -10.90
C ALA A 78 14.96 5.01 -9.93
N VAL A 79 14.04 5.84 -10.43
CA VAL A 79 12.94 6.39 -9.62
C VAL A 79 11.91 5.30 -9.31
N GLN A 80 11.44 4.55 -10.31
CA GLN A 80 10.44 3.50 -10.08
C GLN A 80 10.94 2.41 -9.13
N CYS A 81 12.20 2.01 -9.25
CA CYS A 81 12.81 1.05 -8.33
C CYS A 81 12.80 1.59 -6.90
N ARG A 82 13.15 2.87 -6.68
CA ARG A 82 13.11 3.49 -5.34
C ARG A 82 11.69 3.57 -4.78
N ASP A 83 10.70 3.87 -5.62
CA ASP A 83 9.31 3.96 -5.19
C ASP A 83 8.71 2.60 -4.78
N THR A 84 9.19 1.50 -5.36
CA THR A 84 8.51 0.19 -5.26
C THR A 84 9.29 -0.86 -4.45
N ASP A 85 10.63 -0.85 -4.47
CA ASP A 85 11.45 -1.93 -3.92
C ASP A 85 11.25 -2.10 -2.40
N GLN A 86 11.58 -1.06 -1.62
CA GLN A 86 11.45 -1.07 -0.17
C GLN A 86 10.02 -1.39 0.33
N PRO A 87 8.96 -0.68 -0.11
CA PRO A 87 7.61 -0.96 0.38
C PRO A 87 7.06 -2.32 -0.06
N SER A 88 7.43 -2.83 -1.24
CA SER A 88 7.04 -4.19 -1.65
C SER A 88 7.68 -5.24 -0.75
N ALA A 89 8.97 -5.09 -0.45
CA ALA A 89 9.68 -5.97 0.47
C ALA A 89 9.11 -5.91 1.90
N ALA A 90 8.78 -4.71 2.39
CA ALA A 90 8.14 -4.52 3.69
C ALA A 90 6.77 -5.22 3.76
N LEU A 91 5.93 -5.03 2.74
CA LEU A 91 4.61 -5.66 2.68
C LEU A 91 4.69 -7.19 2.72
N VAL A 92 5.56 -7.79 1.90
CA VAL A 92 5.74 -9.25 1.89
C VAL A 92 6.27 -9.77 3.24
N LYS A 93 7.12 -8.98 3.92
CA LYS A 93 7.65 -9.35 5.23
C LYS A 93 6.60 -9.28 6.33
N ASP A 94 5.73 -8.25 6.31
CA ASP A 94 4.65 -8.08 7.27
C ASP A 94 3.53 -9.12 7.12
N LEU A 95 3.31 -9.63 5.90
CA LEU A 95 2.25 -10.62 5.62
C LEU A 95 2.66 -12.07 5.91
N LYS A 96 3.92 -12.32 6.28
CA LYS A 96 4.42 -13.66 6.67
C LYS A 96 4.18 -13.93 8.15
#